data_AF-A0A3A8PRA9-F1
#
_entry.id   AF-A0A3A8PRA9-F1
#
_cell.length_a   1.000
_cell.length_b   1.000
_cell.length_c   1.000
_cell.angle_alpha   90.00
_cell.angle_beta   90.00
_cell.angle_gamma   90.00
#
_symmetry.space_group_name_H-M   'P 1'
#
loop_
_entity.id
_entity.type
_entity.pdbx_description
1 polymer ?
#
loop_
_entity_poly.entity_id
_entity_poly.type
_entity_poly.pdbx_seq_one_letter_code
_entity_poly.pdbx_strand_id
1 'polypeptide(L)' 'MPSEIEVPCKHCGAVFRVRKFKSIARDKDSLSCTECGNELMSWNGGVMYLEPKLISGATKKPQ' A
#
# COMPACT_ATOMS: atom_id res chain seq x y z
N MET A 1 14.44 4.23 -11.20
CA MET A 1 13.35 5.22 -11.06
C MET A 1 12.24 4.59 -10.23
N PRO A 2 11.81 5.20 -9.12
CA PRO A 2 10.65 4.73 -8.37
C PRO A 2 9.38 4.98 -9.20
N SER A 3 8.54 3.96 -9.35
CA SER A 3 7.22 4.07 -9.99
C SER A 3 6.18 4.33 -8.92
N GLU A 4 5.26 5.26 -9.16
CA GLU A 4 4.13 5.49 -8.26
C GLU A 4 2.93 4.65 -8.73
N ILE A 5 2.29 3.94 -7.80
CA ILE A 5 1.07 3.16 -8.05
C ILE A 5 -0.01 3.56 -7.05
N GLU A 6 -1.25 3.49 -7.48
CA GLU A 6 -2.41 3.69 -6.62
C GLU A 6 -2.95 2.34 -6.16
N VAL A 7 -3.10 2.19 -4.85
CA VAL A 7 -3.54 0.97 -4.19
C VAL A 7 -4.82 1.28 -3.41
N PRO A 8 -5.99 0.87 -3.92
CA PRO A 8 -7.24 1.00 -3.19
C PRO A 8 -7.34 -0.09 -2.11
N CYS A 9 -7.71 0.31 -0.90
CA CYS A 9 -8.07 -0.60 0.18
C CYS A 9 -9.40 -1.27 -0.13
N LYS A 10 -9.42 -2.60 -0.20
CA LYS A 10 -10.65 -3.37 -0.44
C LYS A 10 -11.64 -3.34 0.73
N HIS A 11 -11.19 -2.98 1.93
CA HIS A 11 -12.00 -2.99 3.15
C HIS A 11 -12.73 -1.66 3.37
N CYS A 12 -11.99 -0.55 3.41
CA CYS A 12 -12.55 0.78 3.67
C CYS A 12 -12.75 1.63 2.41
N GLY A 13 -12.25 1.18 1.25
CA GLY A 13 -12.33 1.95 0.00
C GLY A 13 -11.44 3.19 -0.05
N ALA A 14 -10.53 3.38 0.92
CA ALA A 14 -9.51 4.43 0.86
C ALA A 14 -8.50 4.14 -0.27
N VAL A 15 -7.92 5.19 -0.86
CA VAL A 15 -6.93 5.06 -1.93
C VAL A 15 -5.60 5.64 -1.47
N PHE A 16 -4.55 4.82 -1.59
CA PHE A 16 -3.20 5.17 -1.20
C PHE A 16 -2.29 5.19 -2.42
N ARG A 17 -1.39 6.18 -2.49
CA ARG A 17 -0.32 6.20 -3.49
C ARG A 17 0.95 5.69 -2.86
N VAL A 18 1.46 4.61 -3.43
CA VAL A 18 2.63 3.89 -2.97
C VAL A 18 3.72 4.02 -4.03
N ARG A 19 4.95 4.31 -3.60
CA ARG A 19 6.12 4.32 -4.48
C ARG A 19 6.75 2.94 -4.46
N LYS A 20 6.72 2.24 -5.60
CA LYS A 20 7.43 0.97 -5.79
C LYS A 20 8.76 1.20 -6.50
N PHE A 21 9.79 0.51 -6.07
CA PHE A 21 11.05 0.45 -6.81
C PHE A 21 11.61 -0.97 -6.78
N LYS A 22 12.33 -1.33 -7.85
CA LYS A 22 12.97 -2.63 -7.96
C LYS A 22 14.24 -2.61 -7.11
N SER A 23 14.37 -3.58 -6.21
CA SER A 23 15.55 -3.78 -5.37
C SER A 23 16.18 -5.14 -5.68
N ILE A 24 17.50 -5.23 -5.59
CA ILE A 24 18.21 -6.52 -5.71
C ILE A 24 18.00 -7.34 -4.42
N ALA A 25 17.85 -6.65 -3.28
CA ALA A 25 17.46 -7.26 -2.02
C ALA A 25 16.02 -7.77 -2.12
N ARG A 26 15.84 -9.05 -1.77
CA ARG A 26 14.51 -9.63 -1.61
C ARG A 26 14.02 -9.34 -0.21
N ASP A 27 12.85 -8.75 -0.14
CA ASP A 27 12.19 -8.42 1.10
C ASP A 27 10.76 -8.96 1.06
N LYS A 28 10.30 -9.45 2.21
CA LYS A 28 8.94 -9.94 2.39
C LYS A 28 8.30 -9.08 3.47
N ASP A 29 7.49 -8.14 3.03
CA ASP A 29 6.87 -7.16 3.90
C ASP A 29 5.47 -6.81 3.37
N SER A 30 4.71 -6.06 4.14
CA SER A 30 3.29 -5.80 3.92
C SER A 30 2.91 -4.43 4.42
N LEU A 31 2.08 -3.73 3.65
CA LEU A 31 1.51 -2.45 4.04
C LEU A 31 0.11 -2.65 4.61
N SER A 32 -0.13 -2.06 5.78
CA SER A 32 -1.44 -1.98 6.42
C SER A 32 -2.12 -0.66 6.06
N CYS A 33 -3.44 -0.68 5.96
CA CYS A 33 -4.24 0.51 5.80
C CYS A 33 -4.25 1.32 7.09
N THR A 34 -3.86 2.59 7.03
CA THR A 34 -3.89 3.48 8.20
C THR A 34 -5.31 3.81 8.66
N GLU A 35 -6.32 3.68 7.78
CA GLU A 35 -7.71 4.01 8.08
C GLU A 35 -8.46 2.86 8.76
N CYS A 36 -8.24 1.61 8.33
CA CYS A 36 -9.00 0.45 8.81
C CYS A 36 -8.14 -0.69 9.38
N GLY A 37 -6.81 -0.53 9.40
CA GLY A 37 -5.87 -1.53 9.93
C GLY A 37 -5.72 -2.80 9.10
N ASN A 38 -6.48 -2.98 8.02
CA ASN A 38 -6.41 -4.18 7.18
C ASN A 38 -5.21 -4.15 6.23
N GLU A 39 -4.74 -5.32 5.77
CA GLU A 39 -3.67 -5.41 4.79
C GLU A 39 -4.08 -4.73 3.47
N LEU A 40 -3.33 -3.71 3.05
CA LEU A 40 -3.47 -3.08 1.73
C LEU A 40 -2.86 -3.96 0.66
N MET A 41 -1.63 -4.41 0.93
CA MET A 41 -0.85 -5.21 0.01
C MET A 41 0.32 -5.88 0.73
N SER A 42 0.72 -7.04 0.23
CA SER A 42 1.92 -7.75 0.64
C SER A 42 2.79 -8.04 -0.58
N TRP A 43 4.10 -8.08 -0.37
CA TRP A 43 5.06 -8.46 -1.41
C TRP A 43 6.06 -9.46 -0.88
N ASN A 44 6.63 -10.22 -1.80
CA ASN A 44 7.67 -11.17 -1.52
C ASN A 44 8.59 -11.26 -2.74
N GLY A 45 9.61 -10.40 -2.80
CA GLY A 45 10.50 -10.36 -3.95
C GLY A 45 11.46 -9.18 -3.97
N GLY A 46 12.11 -8.99 -5.12
CA GLY A 46 13.05 -7.89 -5.38
C GLY A 46 12.33 -6.56 -5.68
N VAL A 47 11.30 -6.25 -4.90
CA VAL A 47 10.52 -5.02 -5.00
C VAL A 47 10.34 -4.47 -3.60
N MET A 48 10.58 -3.19 -3.44
CA MET A 48 10.33 -2.47 -2.20
C MET A 48 9.28 -1.41 -2.44
N TYR A 49 8.46 -1.20 -1.43
CA TYR A 49 7.40 -0.21 -1.42
C TYR A 49 7.69 0.78 -0.30
N LEU A 50 7.67 2.07 -0.63
CA LEU A 50 7.83 3.14 0.35
C LEU A 50 6.50 3.45 1.03
N GLU A 51 6.56 4.29 2.06
CA GLU A 51 5.40 4.72 2.85
C GLU A 51 4.19 5.11 1.98
N PRO A 52 3.00 4.52 2.24
CA PRO A 52 1.78 4.83 1.52
C PRO A 52 1.32 6.25 1.86
N LYS A 53 1.14 7.09 0.83
CA LYS A 53 0.50 8.40 1.00
C LYS A 53 -0.99 8.29 0.77
N LEU A 54 -1.80 8.64 1.77
CA LEU A 54 -3.24 8.72 1.61
C LEU A 54 -3.59 9.78 0.56
N ILE A 55 -4.35 9.37 -0.47
CA ILE A 55 -4.87 10.28 -1.50
C ILE A 55 -6.37 10.51 -1.29
N SER A 56 -7.10 9.44 -1.02
CA SER A 56 -8.54 9.49 -0.77
C SER A 56 -8.88 8.72 0.49
N GLY A 57 -9.62 9.34 1.40
CA GLY A 57 -10.01 8.77 2.69
C GLY A 57 -10.93 7.56 2.58
N ALA A 58 -11.18 6.89 3.69
CA ALA A 58 -12.10 5.76 3.75
C ALA A 58 -13.52 6.17 3.31
N THR A 59 -14.01 5.58 2.23
CA THR A 59 -15.39 5.76 1.75
C THR A 59 -16.38 4.86 2.49
N LYS A 60 -15.88 3.79 3.12
CA LYS A 60 -16.65 2.89 3.98
C LYS A 60 -16.04 2.91 5.37
N LYS A 61 -16.80 3.39 6.36
CA LYS A 61 -16.43 3.22 7.77
C LYS A 61 -16.48 1.71 8.08
N PRO A 62 -15.44 1.12 8.70
CA PRO A 62 -15.63 -0.15 9.38
C PRO A 62 -16.69 0.09 10.46
N GLN A 63 -17.82 -0.61 10.31
CA GLN A 63 -18.96 -0.55 11.23
C GLN A 63 -18.69 -1.44 12.44
#